data_AF-A0A3M1AUV0-F1
#
_entry.id   AF-A0A3M1AUV0-F1
#
_cell.length_a   1.000
_cell.length_b   1.000
_cell.length_c   1.000
_cell.angle_alpha   90.00
_cell.angle_beta   90.00
_cell.angle_gamma   90.00
#
_symmetry.space_group_name_H-M   'P 1'
#
loop_
_entity.id
_entity.type
_entity.pdbx_description
1 polymer ?
#
loop_
_entity_poly.entity_id
_entity_poly.type
_entity_poly.pdbx_seq_one_letter_code
_entity_poly.pdbx_strand_id
1 'polypeptide(L)'
;ERRRRIIITSGTSILRNLEKRGIDPSAKDVTARLNKSWLEAQETPHTLSAEISGLHALECRPDDRVFLLSTDTETGENAARLIEHLARHLFALNDPPEIERISGLRLEDVDEFQKKGLRSLVQTFDRLLDEAERQREEVTVGIFGGIKPIIPYVATYSMFRHVPLVYLFERTDRLISLPPLPLDFDWNALADLQAVLREIDRETFLPRGKLLNLLGGEERFREVSWLFEVEGENFTLSPFGQMLLEDFRQMEETVVYLSPRAKGVLDDVKEEGSSLYPYFSRLLARARNPFWRRQKLHSFVGTDLDVWKPGNTGERVAGWYSKTENALYIAELYRDHDRYERDLPKQKRKDYDPSRFVEWKPESVFSDPMTEEEKEGIERIKIAEKRRIEVEEKLAAAEGEKKRLHEQLEAMEREKEEIAGRLSTLEGERARLAEEQATLQKTLHELEERHEALAAQERARQGWSLLRRLSWALFRK
;
A
#
# COMPACT_ATOMS: atom_id res chain seq x y z
N GLU A 1 -22.62 21.35 -8.94
CA GLU A 1 -21.50 20.40 -8.79
C GLU A 1 -20.25 20.99 -9.41
N ARG A 2 -19.05 20.59 -8.95
CA ARG A 2 -17.81 20.96 -9.64
C ARG A 2 -17.70 20.15 -10.93
N ARG A 3 -17.17 20.78 -11.98
CA ARG A 3 -16.86 20.09 -13.24
C ARG A 3 -15.84 18.98 -12.98
N ARG A 4 -15.98 17.81 -13.59
CA ARG A 4 -15.07 16.67 -13.39
C ARG A 4 -14.05 16.57 -14.53
N ARG A 5 -12.80 16.30 -14.17
CA ARG A 5 -11.70 15.95 -15.07
C ARG A 5 -11.41 14.46 -14.95
N ILE A 6 -11.48 13.73 -16.05
CA ILE A 6 -11.21 12.30 -16.14
C ILE A 6 -9.91 12.10 -16.92
N ILE A 7 -8.87 11.57 -16.27
CA ILE A 7 -7.58 11.29 -16.90
C ILE A 7 -7.45 9.78 -17.06
N ILE A 8 -7.37 9.27 -18.29
CA ILE A 8 -7.29 7.83 -18.54
C ILE A 8 -6.11 7.47 -19.42
N THR A 9 -5.50 6.31 -19.14
CA THR A 9 -4.51 5.72 -20.03
C THR A 9 -5.20 5.17 -21.28
N SER A 10 -4.59 5.38 -22.46
CA SER A 10 -5.11 4.92 -23.74
C SER A 10 -4.21 3.82 -24.31
N GLY A 11 -4.79 2.64 -24.49
CA GLY A 11 -4.16 1.51 -25.15
C GLY A 11 -4.50 1.40 -26.63
N THR A 12 -4.12 0.27 -27.21
CA THR A 12 -4.39 -0.09 -28.61
C THR A 12 -5.52 -1.11 -28.75
N SER A 13 -6.28 -1.34 -27.68
CA SER A 13 -7.31 -2.40 -27.63
C SER A 13 -8.41 -2.23 -28.69
N ILE A 14 -8.75 -0.97 -28.99
CA ILE A 14 -9.73 -0.60 -30.01
C ILE A 14 -9.32 -1.08 -31.41
N LEU A 15 -8.03 -1.03 -31.76
CA LEU A 15 -7.52 -1.43 -33.07
C LEU A 15 -7.71 -2.95 -33.27
N ARG A 16 -7.31 -3.74 -32.25
CA ARG A 16 -7.52 -5.19 -32.26
C ARG A 16 -9.01 -5.57 -32.31
N ASN A 17 -9.86 -4.80 -31.63
CA ASN A 17 -11.31 -5.05 -31.63
C ASN A 17 -11.97 -4.66 -32.96
N LEU A 18 -11.41 -3.69 -33.70
CA LEU A 18 -11.81 -3.35 -35.07
C LEU A 18 -11.46 -4.47 -36.05
N GLU A 19 -10.23 -4.98 -35.99
CA GLU A 19 -9.76 -6.09 -36.85
C GLU A 19 -10.63 -7.35 -36.67
N LYS A 20 -11.00 -7.69 -35.43
CA LYS A 20 -11.91 -8.81 -35.13
C LYS A 20 -13.30 -8.66 -35.78
N ARG A 21 -13.72 -7.42 -36.05
CA ARG A 21 -14.98 -7.10 -36.73
C ARG A 21 -14.82 -7.00 -38.26
N GLY A 22 -13.62 -7.25 -38.78
CA GLY A 22 -13.32 -7.08 -40.21
C GLY A 22 -13.28 -5.62 -40.67
N ILE A 23 -13.12 -4.67 -39.74
CA ILE A 23 -12.97 -3.25 -40.05
C ILE A 23 -11.49 -2.91 -40.02
N ASP A 24 -10.97 -2.45 -41.16
CA ASP A 24 -9.60 -1.94 -41.28
C ASP A 24 -9.47 -0.64 -40.44
N PRO A 25 -8.61 -0.61 -39.41
CA PRO A 25 -8.40 0.57 -38.58
C PRO A 25 -7.83 1.77 -39.34
N SER A 26 -7.20 1.54 -40.50
CA SER A 26 -6.61 2.58 -41.36
C SER A 26 -7.59 3.15 -42.40
N ALA A 27 -8.81 2.59 -42.49
CA ALA A 27 -9.80 3.03 -43.46
C ALA A 27 -10.25 4.48 -43.20
N LYS A 28 -10.36 5.28 -44.27
CA LYS A 28 -10.81 6.69 -44.15
C LYS A 28 -12.21 6.83 -43.55
N ASP A 29 -13.06 5.82 -43.69
CA ASP A 29 -14.43 5.76 -43.17
C ASP A 29 -14.55 4.91 -41.89
N VAL A 30 -13.43 4.51 -41.27
CA VAL A 30 -13.39 3.64 -40.06
C VAL A 30 -14.36 4.12 -38.98
N THR A 31 -14.40 5.42 -38.74
CA THR A 31 -15.22 6.05 -37.73
C THR A 31 -16.72 6.00 -38.05
N ALA A 32 -17.08 6.27 -39.30
CA ALA A 32 -18.46 6.17 -39.76
C ALA A 32 -18.95 4.70 -39.75
N ARG A 33 -18.08 3.77 -40.17
CA ARG A 33 -18.31 2.33 -40.11
C ARG A 33 -18.51 1.86 -38.67
N LEU A 34 -17.73 2.36 -37.73
CA LEU A 34 -17.87 1.97 -36.33
C LEU A 34 -19.12 2.57 -35.69
N ASN A 35 -19.42 3.85 -35.91
CA ASN A 35 -20.66 4.47 -35.44
C ASN A 35 -21.88 3.71 -35.97
N LYS A 36 -21.88 3.36 -37.26
CA LYS A 36 -22.92 2.56 -37.89
C LYS A 36 -23.02 1.16 -37.28
N SER A 37 -21.90 0.43 -37.23
CA SER A 37 -21.85 -0.92 -36.64
C SER A 37 -22.33 -0.93 -35.20
N TRP A 38 -22.06 0.11 -34.42
CA TRP A 38 -22.44 0.18 -33.02
C TRP A 38 -23.92 0.54 -32.84
N LEU A 39 -24.40 1.59 -33.52
CA LEU A 39 -25.81 2.01 -33.49
C LEU A 39 -26.74 0.92 -34.04
N GLU A 40 -26.31 0.19 -35.08
CA GLU A 40 -27.10 -0.87 -35.70
C GLU A 40 -27.09 -2.17 -34.89
N ALA A 41 -25.99 -2.48 -34.18
CA ALA A 41 -25.88 -3.73 -33.44
C ALA A 41 -26.42 -3.66 -32.00
N GLN A 42 -26.86 -2.48 -31.52
CA GLN A 42 -27.22 -2.25 -30.11
C GLN A 42 -26.18 -2.82 -29.13
N GLU A 43 -24.90 -2.77 -29.52
CA GLU A 43 -23.83 -3.40 -28.76
C GLU A 43 -23.56 -2.61 -27.47
N THR A 44 -23.35 -3.33 -26.37
CA THR A 44 -22.95 -2.71 -25.11
C THR A 44 -21.58 -2.03 -25.26
N PRO A 45 -21.36 -0.84 -24.67
CA PRO A 45 -20.10 -0.09 -24.74
C PRO A 45 -18.83 -0.92 -24.45
N HIS A 46 -18.99 -2.00 -23.68
CA HIS A 46 -17.97 -2.96 -23.25
C HIS A 46 -17.22 -3.70 -24.38
N THR A 47 -17.77 -3.70 -25.59
CA THR A 47 -17.20 -4.43 -26.73
C THR A 47 -16.27 -3.58 -27.60
N LEU A 48 -16.27 -2.24 -27.44
CA LEU A 48 -15.53 -1.33 -28.32
C LEU A 48 -14.06 -1.22 -27.89
N SER A 49 -13.84 -0.72 -26.69
CA SER A 49 -12.51 -0.61 -26.08
C SER A 49 -12.66 -0.54 -24.56
N ALA A 50 -11.57 -0.80 -23.84
CA ALA A 50 -11.61 -0.75 -22.39
C ALA A 50 -11.78 0.69 -21.88
N GLU A 51 -11.28 1.69 -22.62
CA GLU A 51 -11.44 3.12 -22.34
C GLU A 51 -12.92 3.55 -22.45
N ILE A 52 -13.62 3.16 -23.52
CA ILE A 52 -15.06 3.45 -23.67
C ILE A 52 -15.89 2.74 -22.58
N SER A 53 -15.52 1.50 -22.25
CA SER A 53 -16.13 0.75 -21.14
C SER A 53 -15.97 1.49 -19.81
N GLY A 54 -14.76 1.99 -19.54
CA GLY A 54 -14.44 2.70 -18.31
C GLY A 54 -15.14 4.04 -18.20
N LEU A 55 -15.22 4.80 -19.30
CA LEU A 55 -16.00 6.05 -19.35
C LEU A 55 -17.49 5.80 -19.14
N HIS A 56 -18.03 4.71 -19.69
CA HIS A 56 -19.42 4.32 -19.44
C HIS A 56 -19.65 3.95 -17.98
N ALA A 57 -18.78 3.14 -17.39
CA ALA A 57 -18.86 2.73 -15.98
C ALA A 57 -18.64 3.91 -15.01
N LEU A 58 -17.91 4.95 -15.42
CA LEU A 58 -17.75 6.21 -14.68
C LEU A 58 -18.96 7.15 -14.79
N GLU A 59 -19.97 6.76 -15.58
CA GLU A 59 -21.12 7.59 -15.91
C GLU A 59 -20.66 8.94 -16.46
N CYS A 60 -19.82 8.91 -17.51
CA CYS A 60 -19.29 10.12 -18.15
C CYS A 60 -20.43 11.04 -18.63
N ARG A 61 -20.34 12.32 -18.29
CA ARG A 61 -21.38 13.34 -18.50
C ARG A 61 -20.94 14.35 -19.56
N PRO A 62 -21.89 15.03 -20.24
CA PRO A 62 -21.57 16.03 -21.26
C PRO A 62 -20.60 17.14 -20.81
N ASP A 63 -20.61 17.51 -19.53
CA ASP A 63 -19.78 18.56 -18.96
C ASP A 63 -18.40 18.07 -18.49
N ASP A 64 -18.14 16.77 -18.45
CA ASP A 64 -16.84 16.24 -18.06
C ASP A 64 -15.75 16.60 -19.08
N ARG A 65 -14.52 16.78 -18.60
CA ARG A 65 -13.33 16.89 -19.46
C ARG A 65 -12.54 15.60 -19.41
N VAL A 66 -12.26 15.03 -20.57
CA VAL A 66 -11.57 13.74 -20.67
C VAL A 66 -10.19 13.96 -21.27
N PHE A 67 -9.16 13.40 -20.65
CA PHE A 67 -7.79 13.37 -21.14
C PHE A 67 -7.38 11.92 -21.42
N LEU A 68 -6.91 11.66 -22.63
CA LEU A 68 -6.42 10.37 -23.11
C LEU A 68 -4.90 10.39 -23.16
N LEU A 69 -4.24 9.68 -22.24
CA LEU A 69 -2.78 9.58 -22.21
C LEU A 69 -2.32 8.47 -23.17
N SER A 70 -1.68 8.83 -24.29
CA SER A 70 -1.23 7.87 -25.30
C SER A 70 0.29 7.64 -25.24
N THR A 71 0.74 6.46 -25.68
CA THR A 71 2.17 6.17 -25.92
C THR A 71 2.76 7.09 -26.98
N ASP A 72 4.08 7.25 -26.99
CA ASP A 72 4.84 7.98 -28.01
C ASP A 72 5.02 7.14 -29.30
N THR A 73 3.92 6.66 -29.86
CA THR A 73 3.89 5.81 -31.05
C THR A 73 2.72 6.21 -31.94
N GLU A 74 2.88 6.08 -33.27
CA GLU A 74 1.79 6.35 -34.22
C GLU A 74 0.57 5.47 -33.94
N THR A 75 0.79 4.19 -33.62
CA THR A 75 -0.28 3.24 -33.27
C THR A 75 -1.05 3.69 -32.02
N GLY A 76 -0.35 4.17 -30.99
CA GLY A 76 -0.98 4.66 -29.76
C GLY A 76 -1.79 5.93 -30.02
N GLU A 77 -1.24 6.87 -30.78
CA GLU A 77 -1.93 8.11 -31.14
C GLU A 77 -3.17 7.86 -32.01
N ASN A 78 -3.07 6.98 -33.00
CA ASN A 78 -4.20 6.60 -33.86
C ASN A 78 -5.32 5.93 -33.05
N ALA A 79 -4.98 5.05 -32.10
CA ALA A 79 -5.96 4.46 -31.19
C ALA A 79 -6.65 5.53 -30.32
N ALA A 80 -5.89 6.47 -29.75
CA ALA A 80 -6.43 7.56 -28.95
C ALA A 80 -7.36 8.48 -29.76
N ARG A 81 -7.05 8.76 -31.03
CA ARG A 81 -7.91 9.53 -31.94
C ARG A 81 -9.24 8.84 -32.24
N LEU A 82 -9.22 7.52 -32.39
CA LEU A 82 -10.47 6.76 -32.54
C LEU A 82 -11.31 6.81 -31.25
N ILE A 83 -10.67 6.66 -30.09
CA ILE A 83 -11.36 6.74 -28.79
C ILE A 83 -11.92 8.13 -28.54
N GLU A 84 -11.17 9.20 -28.84
CA GLU A 84 -11.62 10.60 -28.76
C GLU A 84 -12.91 10.80 -29.52
N HIS A 85 -12.91 10.42 -30.80
CA HIS A 85 -14.08 10.58 -31.65
C HIS A 85 -15.29 9.83 -31.08
N LEU A 86 -15.10 8.58 -30.65
CA LEU A 86 -16.21 7.79 -30.12
C LEU A 86 -16.74 8.34 -28.81
N ALA A 87 -15.87 8.64 -27.85
CA ALA A 87 -16.27 9.15 -26.55
C ALA A 87 -17.02 10.49 -26.70
N ARG A 88 -16.58 11.37 -27.60
CA ARG A 88 -17.28 12.63 -27.89
C ARG A 88 -18.74 12.41 -28.29
N HIS A 89 -19.00 11.46 -29.19
CA HIS A 89 -20.36 11.22 -29.71
C HIS A 89 -21.19 10.38 -28.74
N LEU A 90 -20.61 9.33 -28.15
CA LEU A 90 -21.30 8.40 -27.26
C LEU A 90 -21.74 9.05 -25.94
N PHE A 91 -20.94 9.97 -25.41
CA PHE A 91 -21.22 10.66 -24.15
C PHE A 91 -21.69 12.11 -24.35
N ALA A 92 -21.89 12.53 -25.60
CA ALA A 92 -22.31 13.88 -25.97
C ALA A 92 -21.47 14.98 -25.29
N LEU A 93 -20.15 14.80 -25.26
CA LEU A 93 -19.25 15.72 -24.57
C LEU A 93 -19.26 17.11 -25.23
N ASN A 94 -19.40 18.14 -24.40
CA ASN A 94 -19.37 19.54 -24.84
C ASN A 94 -17.99 19.88 -25.45
N ASP A 95 -16.93 19.38 -24.80
CA ASP A 95 -15.55 19.50 -25.27
C ASP A 95 -15.06 18.12 -25.74
N PRO A 96 -14.35 18.02 -26.87
CA PRO A 96 -13.75 16.76 -27.30
C PRO A 96 -12.70 16.28 -26.28
N PRO A 97 -12.55 14.95 -26.07
CA PRO A 97 -11.44 14.43 -25.30
C PRO A 97 -10.08 14.93 -25.81
N GLU A 98 -9.22 15.36 -24.90
CA GLU A 98 -7.88 15.86 -25.20
C GLU A 98 -6.90 14.70 -25.24
N ILE A 99 -6.05 14.64 -26.27
CA ILE A 99 -5.05 13.58 -26.42
C ILE A 99 -3.70 14.11 -25.95
N GLU A 100 -3.16 13.46 -24.94
CA GLU A 100 -1.86 13.78 -24.35
C GLU A 100 -0.86 12.69 -24.75
N ARG A 101 -0.08 12.98 -25.80
CA ARG A 101 0.99 12.09 -26.24
C ARG A 101 2.18 12.21 -25.29
N ILE A 102 2.43 11.18 -24.50
CA ILE A 102 3.48 11.19 -23.48
C ILE A 102 4.83 10.93 -24.14
N SER A 103 5.68 11.95 -24.26
CA SER A 103 6.96 11.82 -24.95
C SER A 103 7.87 10.77 -24.32
N GLY A 104 8.53 9.97 -25.15
CA GLY A 104 9.40 8.87 -24.72
C GLY A 104 8.67 7.65 -24.16
N LEU A 105 7.34 7.67 -24.05
CA LEU A 105 6.57 6.53 -23.54
C LEU A 105 6.41 5.45 -24.62
N ARG A 106 7.50 4.72 -24.92
CA ARG A 106 7.60 3.69 -25.96
C ARG A 106 7.84 2.34 -25.33
N LEU A 107 7.02 1.34 -25.63
CA LEU A 107 7.11 0.04 -24.94
C LEU A 107 8.16 -0.89 -25.57
N GLU A 108 8.58 -0.59 -26.80
CA GLU A 108 9.63 -1.33 -27.49
C GLU A 108 11.04 -0.87 -27.10
N ASP A 109 11.17 0.28 -26.44
CA ASP A 109 12.43 0.91 -26.06
C ASP A 109 12.43 1.18 -24.55
N VAL A 110 12.97 0.23 -23.79
CA VAL A 110 13.00 0.27 -22.31
C VAL A 110 13.81 1.48 -21.81
N ASP A 111 14.88 1.83 -22.52
CA ASP A 111 15.76 2.92 -22.14
C ASP A 111 15.04 4.27 -22.29
N GLU A 112 14.42 4.52 -23.45
CA GLU A 112 13.63 5.74 -23.68
C GLU A 112 12.41 5.80 -22.74
N PHE A 113 11.76 4.66 -22.49
CA PHE A 113 10.66 4.53 -21.53
C PHE A 113 11.07 4.98 -20.13
N GLN A 114 12.19 4.48 -19.61
CA GLN A 114 12.68 4.83 -18.27
C GLN A 114 13.22 6.26 -18.20
N LYS A 115 14.07 6.66 -19.16
CA LYS A 115 14.74 7.99 -19.19
C LYS A 115 13.78 9.14 -19.35
N LYS A 116 12.82 8.97 -20.26
CA LYS A 116 12.00 10.07 -20.78
C LYS A 116 10.52 9.79 -20.64
N GLY A 117 10.08 8.56 -20.91
CA GLY A 117 8.68 8.17 -20.84
C GLY A 117 8.08 8.38 -19.46
N LEU A 118 8.68 7.80 -18.42
CA LEU A 118 8.21 7.93 -17.04
C LEU A 118 8.28 9.36 -16.53
N ARG A 119 9.34 10.11 -16.88
CA ARG A 119 9.47 11.54 -16.57
C ARG A 119 8.37 12.37 -17.20
N SER A 120 8.15 12.20 -18.49
CA SER A 120 7.11 12.90 -19.22
C SER A 120 5.72 12.53 -18.70
N LEU A 121 5.54 11.29 -18.24
CA LEU A 121 4.30 10.84 -17.61
C LEU A 121 4.02 11.62 -16.32
N VAL A 122 4.98 11.65 -15.38
CA VAL A 122 4.87 12.39 -14.11
C VAL A 122 4.61 13.88 -14.37
N GLN A 123 5.40 14.50 -15.25
CA GLN A 123 5.24 15.92 -15.61
C GLN A 123 3.87 16.23 -16.24
N THR A 124 3.35 15.31 -17.06
CA THR A 124 2.00 15.47 -17.64
C THR A 124 0.94 15.40 -16.56
N PHE A 125 1.04 14.45 -15.62
CA PHE A 125 0.12 14.40 -14.49
C PHE A 125 0.18 15.65 -13.63
N ASP A 126 1.37 16.10 -13.22
CA ASP A 126 1.53 17.32 -12.40
C ASP A 126 0.86 18.52 -13.08
N ARG A 127 1.14 18.73 -14.38
CA ARG A 127 0.50 19.80 -15.17
C ARG A 127 -1.02 19.67 -15.19
N LEU A 128 -1.56 18.47 -15.45
CA LEU A 128 -3.00 18.24 -15.52
C LEU A 128 -3.69 18.42 -14.17
N LEU A 129 -3.04 18.03 -13.06
CA LEU A 129 -3.56 18.25 -11.72
C LEU A 129 -3.55 19.74 -11.35
N ASP A 130 -2.48 20.46 -11.68
CA ASP A 130 -2.37 21.90 -11.41
C ASP A 130 -3.41 22.70 -12.20
N GLU A 131 -3.63 22.35 -13.47
CA GLU A 131 -4.70 22.90 -14.29
C GLU A 131 -6.09 22.64 -13.70
N ALA A 132 -6.37 21.40 -13.30
CA ALA A 132 -7.64 21.03 -12.69
C ALA A 132 -7.88 21.82 -11.39
N GLU A 133 -6.84 21.95 -10.57
CA GLU A 133 -6.91 22.71 -9.32
C GLU A 133 -7.19 24.21 -9.57
N ARG A 134 -6.60 24.79 -10.63
CA ARG A 134 -6.86 26.19 -11.04
C ARG A 134 -8.29 26.38 -11.53
N GLN A 135 -8.82 25.40 -12.26
CA GLN A 135 -10.18 25.42 -12.80
C GLN A 135 -11.25 24.93 -11.80
N ARG A 136 -10.82 24.54 -10.59
CA ARG A 136 -11.67 23.97 -9.53
C ARG A 136 -12.42 22.73 -9.99
N GLU A 137 -11.77 21.92 -10.81
CA GLU A 137 -12.28 20.64 -11.30
C GLU A 137 -12.00 19.52 -10.29
N GLU A 138 -12.91 18.56 -10.19
CA GLU A 138 -12.68 17.32 -9.45
C GLU A 138 -11.98 16.31 -10.35
N VAL A 139 -10.83 15.77 -9.93
CA VAL A 139 -10.04 14.87 -10.76
C VAL A 139 -10.35 13.41 -10.43
N THR A 140 -10.47 12.57 -11.45
CA THR A 140 -10.48 11.11 -11.34
C THR A 140 -9.49 10.54 -12.36
N VAL A 141 -8.62 9.65 -11.89
CA VAL A 141 -7.69 8.90 -12.74
C VAL A 141 -8.26 7.51 -12.98
N GLY A 142 -8.34 7.08 -14.23
CA GLY A 142 -8.83 5.76 -14.61
C GLY A 142 -7.78 4.92 -15.32
N ILE A 143 -7.59 3.70 -14.85
CA ILE A 143 -6.77 2.68 -15.50
C ILE A 143 -7.73 1.64 -16.07
N PHE A 144 -8.18 1.84 -17.30
CA PHE A 144 -9.20 0.99 -17.93
C PHE A 144 -8.64 0.14 -19.06
N GLY A 145 -7.75 0.73 -19.87
CA GLY A 145 -7.10 0.07 -20.99
C GLY A 145 -5.65 0.54 -21.14
N GLY A 146 -4.82 -0.35 -21.69
CA GLY A 146 -3.52 0.03 -22.22
C GLY A 146 -2.39 0.25 -21.23
N ILE A 147 -1.18 -0.11 -21.69
CA ILE A 147 0.13 0.14 -21.06
C ILE A 147 0.29 -0.50 -19.67
N LYS A 148 0.27 -1.83 -19.59
CA LYS A 148 0.56 -2.58 -18.35
C LYS A 148 1.81 -2.09 -17.59
N PRO A 149 2.92 -1.74 -18.27
CA PRO A 149 4.12 -1.26 -17.57
C PRO A 149 3.94 0.05 -16.79
N ILE A 150 2.97 0.92 -17.14
CA ILE A 150 2.77 2.19 -16.39
C ILE A 150 1.81 2.06 -15.21
N ILE A 151 1.03 0.98 -15.13
CA ILE A 151 0.00 0.81 -14.10
C ILE A 151 0.55 1.01 -12.68
N PRO A 152 1.69 0.38 -12.28
CA PRO A 152 2.24 0.58 -10.94
C PRO A 152 2.60 2.05 -10.67
N TYR A 153 3.12 2.75 -11.68
CA TYR A 153 3.55 4.15 -11.54
C TYR A 153 2.34 5.10 -11.44
N VAL A 154 1.34 4.94 -12.31
CA VAL A 154 0.10 5.74 -12.25
C VAL A 154 -0.65 5.49 -10.95
N ALA A 155 -0.73 4.23 -10.52
CA ALA A 155 -1.41 3.87 -9.29
C ALA A 155 -0.73 4.51 -8.08
N THR A 156 0.60 4.38 -8.01
CA THR A 156 1.36 4.91 -6.91
C THR A 156 1.34 6.44 -6.90
N TYR A 157 1.56 7.08 -8.05
CA TYR A 157 1.47 8.53 -8.19
C TYR A 157 0.10 9.05 -7.70
N SER A 158 -1.00 8.43 -8.14
CA SER A 158 -2.35 8.83 -7.73
C SER A 158 -2.57 8.68 -6.22
N MET A 159 -2.07 7.58 -5.63
CA MET A 159 -2.13 7.37 -4.17
C MET A 159 -1.34 8.43 -3.40
N PHE A 160 -0.11 8.74 -3.81
CA PHE A 160 0.74 9.77 -3.20
C PHE A 160 0.16 11.18 -3.36
N ARG A 161 -0.43 11.49 -4.52
CA ARG A 161 -1.07 12.79 -4.76
C ARG A 161 -2.49 12.88 -4.18
N HIS A 162 -2.98 11.83 -3.51
CA HIS A 162 -4.34 11.70 -2.99
C HIS A 162 -5.44 11.94 -4.06
N VAL A 163 -5.19 11.50 -5.28
CA VAL A 163 -6.13 11.62 -6.40
C VAL A 163 -6.96 10.34 -6.50
N PRO A 164 -8.30 10.44 -6.61
CA PRO A 164 -9.18 9.29 -6.82
C PRO A 164 -8.72 8.45 -8.02
N LEU A 165 -8.46 7.17 -7.77
CA LEU A 165 -8.01 6.21 -8.77
C LEU A 165 -9.05 5.10 -8.92
N VAL A 166 -9.44 4.81 -10.15
CA VAL A 166 -10.40 3.74 -10.47
C VAL A 166 -9.81 2.77 -11.50
N TYR A 167 -10.15 1.49 -11.34
CA TYR A 167 -9.79 0.42 -12.26
C TYR A 167 -11.06 -0.35 -12.67
N LEU A 168 -11.14 -0.77 -13.93
CA LEU A 168 -12.26 -1.56 -14.43
C LEU A 168 -12.01 -3.06 -14.18
N PHE A 169 -12.84 -3.70 -13.36
CA PHE A 169 -12.67 -5.12 -13.06
C PHE A 169 -12.98 -5.98 -14.30
N GLU A 170 -12.04 -6.85 -14.67
CA GLU A 170 -12.09 -7.57 -15.95
C GLU A 170 -13.43 -8.28 -16.17
N ARG A 171 -13.96 -8.13 -17.39
CA ARG A 171 -15.20 -8.78 -17.86
C ARG A 171 -16.46 -8.37 -17.08
N THR A 172 -16.44 -7.21 -16.41
CA THR A 172 -17.60 -6.61 -15.74
C THR A 172 -17.61 -5.10 -15.95
N ASP A 173 -18.74 -4.47 -15.60
CA ASP A 173 -18.91 -3.01 -15.67
C ASP A 173 -18.64 -2.37 -14.30
N ARG A 174 -18.02 -3.11 -13.38
CA ARG A 174 -17.77 -2.66 -12.01
C ARG A 174 -16.43 -1.97 -11.91
N LEU A 175 -16.47 -0.73 -11.47
CA LEU A 175 -15.30 0.03 -11.06
C LEU A 175 -14.86 -0.40 -9.66
N ILE A 176 -13.56 -0.61 -9.51
CA ILE A 176 -12.88 -0.72 -8.22
C ILE A 176 -12.19 0.61 -7.97
N SER A 177 -12.58 1.30 -6.89
CA SER A 177 -11.87 2.48 -6.42
C SER A 177 -10.69 2.03 -5.56
N LEU A 178 -9.50 2.51 -5.90
CA LEU A 178 -8.33 2.42 -5.04
C LEU A 178 -8.32 3.68 -4.17
N PRO A 179 -8.48 3.55 -2.83
CA PRO A 179 -8.51 4.71 -1.96
C PRO A 179 -7.12 5.37 -1.93
N PRO A 180 -7.07 6.69 -1.75
CA PRO A 180 -5.80 7.35 -1.46
C PRO A 180 -5.22 6.80 -0.16
N LEU A 181 -3.93 6.46 -0.16
CA LEU A 181 -3.24 5.96 1.02
C LEU A 181 -2.69 7.15 1.82
N PRO A 182 -2.65 7.09 3.16
CA PRO A 182 -2.06 8.14 4.00
C PRO A 182 -0.52 8.07 3.99
N LEU A 183 0.08 8.08 2.80
CA LEU A 183 1.53 8.04 2.59
C LEU A 183 2.03 9.45 2.30
N ASP A 184 3.17 9.81 2.89
CA ASP A 184 3.89 11.06 2.62
C ASP A 184 5.38 10.81 2.79
N PHE A 185 6.21 11.70 2.26
CA PHE A 185 7.63 11.68 2.45
C PHE A 185 8.00 12.20 3.85
N ASP A 186 9.03 11.62 4.45
CA ASP A 186 9.71 12.26 5.57
C ASP A 186 10.60 13.38 5.04
N TRP A 187 10.00 14.56 4.86
CA TRP A 187 10.65 15.74 4.31
C TRP A 187 11.91 16.16 5.09
N ASN A 188 11.97 15.91 6.40
CA ASN A 188 13.17 16.21 7.17
C ASN A 188 14.29 15.24 6.81
N ALA A 189 13.96 13.96 6.71
CA ALA A 189 14.92 12.92 6.37
C ALA A 189 15.35 12.98 4.90
N LEU A 190 14.70 13.75 4.03
CA LEU A 190 15.03 13.85 2.60
C LEU A 190 15.52 15.23 2.17
N ALA A 191 15.53 16.23 3.05
CA ALA A 191 15.85 17.62 2.69
C ALA A 191 17.23 17.80 2.06
N ASP A 192 18.22 17.03 2.53
CA ASP A 192 19.59 16.98 2.02
C ASP A 192 19.69 16.44 0.58
N LEU A 193 18.70 15.69 0.12
CA LEU A 193 18.72 15.06 -1.21
C LEU A 193 18.43 16.05 -2.32
N GLN A 194 17.90 17.23 -2.03
CA GLN A 194 17.52 18.20 -3.05
C GLN A 194 18.66 18.50 -4.04
N ALA A 195 19.88 18.71 -3.53
CA ALA A 195 21.05 18.95 -4.35
C ALA A 195 21.43 17.73 -5.20
N VAL A 196 21.32 16.52 -4.62
CA VAL A 196 21.63 15.25 -5.29
C VAL A 196 20.65 15.00 -6.44
N LEU A 197 19.35 15.17 -6.21
CA LEU A 197 18.32 14.96 -7.22
C LEU A 197 18.48 15.93 -8.41
N ARG A 198 18.84 17.19 -8.13
CA ARG A 198 19.13 18.19 -9.18
C ARG A 198 20.34 17.83 -10.02
N GLU A 199 21.39 17.34 -9.37
CA GLU A 199 22.60 16.93 -10.06
C GLU A 199 22.30 15.76 -11.01
N ILE A 200 21.53 14.76 -10.57
CA ILE A 200 21.10 13.65 -11.45
C ILE A 200 20.19 14.16 -12.57
N ASP A 201 19.22 15.04 -12.28
CA ASP A 201 18.31 15.58 -13.29
C ASP A 201 19.05 16.39 -14.38
N ARG A 202 20.13 17.09 -14.01
CA ARG A 202 20.98 17.83 -14.95
C ARG A 202 21.83 16.89 -15.81
N GLU A 203 22.50 15.92 -15.19
CA GLU A 203 23.40 15.00 -15.89
C GLU A 203 22.66 13.85 -16.60
N THR A 204 21.37 13.67 -16.31
CA THR A 204 20.52 12.52 -16.67
C THR A 204 20.97 11.18 -16.04
N PHE A 205 22.28 10.93 -15.98
CA PHE A 205 22.90 9.75 -15.42
C PHE A 205 24.11 10.10 -14.54
N LEU A 206 24.23 9.43 -13.39
CA LEU A 206 25.42 9.48 -12.56
C LEU A 206 26.06 8.10 -12.39
N PRO A 207 27.38 7.97 -12.53
CA PRO A 207 28.10 6.76 -12.12
C PRO A 207 27.94 6.52 -10.62
N ARG A 208 27.89 5.23 -10.21
CA ARG A 208 27.72 4.84 -8.80
C ARG A 208 28.66 5.59 -7.85
N GLY A 209 29.94 5.67 -8.17
CA GLY A 209 30.93 6.34 -7.31
C GLY A 209 30.61 7.82 -7.08
N LYS A 210 30.15 8.54 -8.11
CA LYS A 210 29.74 9.95 -7.98
C LYS A 210 28.47 10.08 -7.14
N LEU A 211 27.49 9.19 -7.36
CA LEU A 211 26.25 9.16 -6.58
C LEU A 211 26.52 8.92 -5.09
N LEU A 212 27.34 7.90 -4.76
CA LEU A 212 27.70 7.59 -3.38
C LEU A 212 28.42 8.75 -2.70
N ASN A 213 29.31 9.45 -3.42
CA ASN A 213 29.98 10.63 -2.88
C ASN A 213 29.00 11.77 -2.58
N LEU A 214 28.00 12.01 -3.45
CA LEU A 214 26.96 13.02 -3.24
C LEU A 214 26.04 12.67 -2.06
N LEU A 215 25.77 11.38 -1.85
CA LEU A 215 24.95 10.87 -0.75
C LEU A 215 25.74 10.72 0.57
N GLY A 216 27.06 10.89 0.56
CA GLY A 216 27.90 10.69 1.74
C GLY A 216 28.15 9.22 2.11
N GLY A 217 27.87 8.27 1.22
CA GLY A 217 28.24 6.85 1.38
C GLY A 217 27.14 5.83 1.09
N GLU A 218 27.48 4.55 1.27
CA GLU A 218 26.64 3.39 0.92
C GLU A 218 25.43 3.22 1.85
N GLU A 219 25.55 3.61 3.12
CA GLU A 219 24.45 3.54 4.08
C GLU A 219 23.29 4.43 3.63
N ARG A 220 23.59 5.70 3.36
CA ARG A 220 22.60 6.66 2.86
C ARG A 220 22.00 6.21 1.54
N PHE A 221 22.82 5.70 0.62
CA PHE A 221 22.33 5.15 -0.63
C PHE A 221 21.30 4.02 -0.43
N ARG A 222 21.51 3.11 0.51
CA ARG A 222 20.52 2.03 0.79
C ARG A 222 19.20 2.55 1.35
N GLU A 223 19.22 3.62 2.15
CA GLU A 223 17.99 4.24 2.68
C GLU A 223 17.13 4.86 1.58
N VAL A 224 17.79 5.41 0.55
CA VAL A 224 17.14 6.23 -0.47
C VAL A 224 17.20 5.62 -1.88
N SER A 225 17.61 4.36 -2.01
CA SER A 225 17.86 3.72 -3.30
C SER A 225 16.63 3.66 -4.21
N TRP A 226 15.43 3.67 -3.62
CA TRP A 226 14.14 3.71 -4.30
C TRP A 226 13.88 5.02 -5.08
N LEU A 227 14.67 6.08 -4.82
CA LEU A 227 14.65 7.32 -5.62
C LEU A 227 15.41 7.18 -6.94
N PHE A 228 16.11 6.06 -7.17
CA PHE A 228 16.97 5.87 -8.32
C PHE A 228 16.64 4.60 -9.09
N GLU A 229 16.86 4.63 -10.40
CA GLU A 229 16.81 3.46 -11.30
C GLU A 229 18.22 3.16 -11.79
N VAL A 230 18.53 1.87 -12.00
CA VAL A 230 19.84 1.40 -12.43
C VAL A 230 19.82 1.12 -13.94
N GLU A 231 20.79 1.68 -14.66
CA GLU A 231 21.02 1.39 -16.08
C GLU A 231 22.50 1.09 -16.31
N GLY A 232 22.81 -0.19 -16.53
CA GLY A 232 24.20 -0.66 -16.57
C GLY A 232 24.93 -0.37 -15.26
N GLU A 233 25.94 0.50 -15.30
CA GLU A 233 26.72 0.94 -14.12
C GLU A 233 26.33 2.34 -13.60
N ASN A 234 25.32 2.96 -14.22
CA ASN A 234 24.87 4.32 -13.94
C ASN A 234 23.48 4.34 -13.28
N PHE A 235 23.15 5.49 -12.69
CA PHE A 235 21.90 5.74 -11.99
C PHE A 235 21.18 6.95 -12.58
N THR A 236 19.86 6.85 -12.72
CA THR A 236 18.96 7.97 -13.03
C THR A 236 17.85 8.09 -11.98
N LEU A 237 17.03 9.13 -12.05
CA LEU A 237 15.90 9.30 -11.13
C LEU A 237 14.80 8.30 -11.43
N SER A 238 14.36 7.57 -10.41
CA SER A 238 13.10 6.84 -10.47
C SER A 238 11.92 7.82 -10.56
N PRO A 239 10.71 7.34 -10.89
CA PRO A 239 9.53 8.21 -10.87
C PRO A 239 9.29 8.86 -9.51
N PHE A 240 9.66 8.20 -8.42
CA PHE A 240 9.61 8.80 -7.09
C PHE A 240 10.67 9.89 -6.90
N GLY A 241 11.89 9.66 -7.41
CA GLY A 241 12.94 10.68 -7.45
C GLY A 241 12.51 11.93 -8.22
N GLN A 242 11.79 11.74 -9.32
CA GLN A 242 11.24 12.82 -10.14
C GLN A 242 10.11 13.56 -9.42
N MET A 243 9.16 12.84 -8.80
CA MET A 243 8.10 13.45 -7.98
C MET A 243 8.69 14.29 -6.85
N LEU A 244 9.67 13.74 -6.12
CA LEU A 244 10.31 14.42 -5.01
C LEU A 244 11.08 15.67 -5.46
N LEU A 245 11.77 15.59 -6.60
CA LEU A 245 12.46 16.75 -7.20
C LEU A 245 11.48 17.85 -7.59
N GLU A 246 10.34 17.50 -8.17
CA GLU A 246 9.32 18.47 -8.56
C GLU A 246 8.71 19.14 -7.32
N ASP A 247 8.45 18.37 -6.26
CA ASP A 247 7.98 18.92 -4.98
C ASP A 247 9.00 19.92 -4.40
N PHE A 248 10.29 19.62 -4.48
CA PHE A 248 11.34 20.56 -4.07
C PHE A 248 11.36 21.84 -4.91
N ARG A 249 11.12 21.76 -6.23
CA ARG A 249 11.04 22.95 -7.10
C ARG A 249 9.85 23.82 -6.69
N GLN A 250 8.67 23.23 -6.53
CA GLN A 250 7.47 23.95 -6.13
C GLN A 250 7.62 24.61 -4.76
N MET A 251 8.29 23.94 -3.82
CA MET A 251 8.61 24.52 -2.51
C MET A 251 9.48 25.76 -2.63
N GLU A 252 10.54 25.72 -3.45
CA GLU A 252 11.43 26.85 -3.65
C GLU A 252 10.75 28.05 -4.31
N GLU A 253 9.87 27.81 -5.27
CA GLU A 253 9.15 28.86 -5.97
C GLU A 253 8.03 29.48 -5.12
N THR A 254 7.50 28.74 -4.13
CA THR A 254 6.45 29.25 -3.25
C THR A 254 7.01 30.31 -2.30
N VAL A 255 6.58 31.56 -2.46
CA VAL A 255 6.93 32.66 -1.57
C VAL A 255 6.00 32.65 -0.35
N VAL A 256 6.51 32.95 0.84
CA VAL A 256 5.68 33.05 2.05
C VAL A 256 5.58 34.52 2.46
N TYR A 257 4.37 34.98 2.73
CA TYR A 257 4.07 36.32 3.21
C TYR A 257 3.41 36.24 4.59
N LEU A 258 3.84 37.07 5.53
CA LEU A 258 3.26 37.15 6.87
C LEU A 258 2.44 38.43 7.01
N SER A 259 1.24 38.31 7.57
CA SER A 259 0.48 39.46 8.02
C SER A 259 1.23 40.20 9.13
N PRO A 260 0.91 41.47 9.43
CA PRO A 260 1.48 42.17 10.58
C PRO A 260 1.28 41.41 11.91
N ARG A 261 0.17 40.67 12.06
CA ARG A 261 -0.13 39.88 13.26
C ARG A 261 0.73 38.63 13.35
N ALA A 262 0.81 37.86 12.26
CA ALA A 262 1.65 36.68 12.17
C ALA A 262 3.14 37.03 12.35
N LYS A 263 3.59 38.12 11.72
CA LYS A 263 4.96 38.63 11.87
C LYS A 263 5.25 39.02 13.32
N GLY A 264 4.34 39.77 13.97
CA GLY A 264 4.51 40.15 15.37
C GLY A 264 4.68 38.95 16.29
N VAL A 265 3.85 37.91 16.12
CA VAL A 265 4.00 36.66 16.90
C VAL A 265 5.35 36.00 16.67
N LEU A 266 5.82 35.94 15.42
CA LEU A 266 7.11 35.34 15.05
C LEU A 266 8.31 36.13 15.59
N ASP A 267 8.25 37.47 15.52
CA ASP A 267 9.27 38.36 16.06
C ASP A 267 9.33 38.24 17.59
N ASP A 268 8.19 38.26 18.28
CA ASP A 268 8.13 38.12 19.73
C ASP A 268 8.78 36.81 20.21
N VAL A 269 8.45 35.66 19.59
CA VAL A 269 9.07 34.38 20.00
C VAL A 269 10.56 34.32 19.66
N LYS A 270 11.02 35.07 18.65
CA LYS A 270 12.44 35.20 18.32
C LYS A 270 13.17 36.02 19.38
N GLU A 271 12.64 37.18 19.74
CA GLU A 271 13.20 38.08 20.76
C GLU A 271 13.20 37.43 22.15
N GLU A 272 12.18 36.64 22.47
CA GLU A 272 12.10 35.83 23.69
C GLU A 272 13.14 34.69 23.73
N GLY A 273 13.78 34.33 22.61
CA GLY A 273 14.66 33.16 22.52
C GLY A 273 13.90 31.83 22.67
N SER A 274 12.62 31.81 22.32
CA SER A 274 11.74 30.66 22.51
C SER A 274 12.05 29.54 21.52
N SER A 275 11.94 28.28 21.97
CA SER A 275 11.99 27.10 21.09
C SER A 275 10.85 27.08 20.05
N LEU A 276 9.83 27.93 20.21
CA LEU A 276 8.77 28.12 19.23
C LEU A 276 9.25 28.84 17.96
N TYR A 277 10.31 29.65 18.01
CA TYR A 277 10.84 30.32 16.81
C TYR A 277 11.34 29.31 15.75
N PRO A 278 12.28 28.39 16.06
CA PRO A 278 12.70 27.39 15.08
C PRO A 278 11.57 26.43 14.71
N TYR A 279 10.58 26.21 15.59
CA TYR A 279 9.38 25.44 15.25
C TYR A 279 8.51 26.15 14.19
N PHE A 280 8.13 27.41 14.39
CA PHE A 280 7.33 28.16 13.42
C PHE A 280 8.06 28.36 12.11
N SER A 281 9.36 28.67 12.15
CA SER A 281 10.19 28.78 10.93
C SER A 281 10.16 27.50 10.11
N ARG A 282 10.24 26.33 10.75
CA ARG A 282 10.09 25.03 10.06
C ARG A 282 8.68 24.77 9.56
N LEU A 283 7.67 25.18 10.31
CA LEU A 283 6.27 25.04 9.89
C LEU A 283 6.00 25.89 8.66
N LEU A 284 6.45 27.15 8.64
CA LEU A 284 6.38 28.04 7.49
C LEU A 284 7.13 27.47 6.29
N ALA A 285 8.33 26.91 6.49
CA ALA A 285 9.08 26.24 5.43
C ALA A 285 8.31 25.04 4.86
N ARG A 286 7.78 24.16 5.72
CA ARG A 286 6.96 23.00 5.32
C ARG A 286 5.67 23.41 4.63
N ALA A 287 5.04 24.49 5.08
CA ALA A 287 3.82 25.00 4.48
C ALA A 287 4.04 25.49 3.04
N ARG A 288 5.28 25.68 2.57
CA ARG A 288 5.59 25.90 1.14
C ARG A 288 5.29 24.68 0.28
N ASN A 289 5.27 23.48 0.86
CA ASN A 289 4.89 22.25 0.17
C ASN A 289 3.37 22.14 -0.01
N PRO A 290 2.84 22.07 -1.25
CA PRO A 290 1.41 21.92 -1.50
C PRO A 290 0.80 20.64 -0.94
N PHE A 291 1.53 19.52 -0.93
CA PHE A 291 1.05 18.24 -0.38
C PHE A 291 0.91 18.32 1.13
N TRP A 292 1.94 18.87 1.80
CA TRP A 292 1.87 19.11 3.25
C TRP A 292 0.68 20.01 3.60
N ARG A 293 0.44 21.08 2.82
CA ARG A 293 -0.73 21.96 3.02
C ARG A 293 -2.05 21.21 2.91
N ARG A 294 -2.22 20.35 1.90
CA ARG A 294 -3.46 19.57 1.71
C ARG A 294 -3.65 18.56 2.83
N GLN A 295 -2.59 17.85 3.22
CA GLN A 295 -2.67 16.77 4.22
C GLN A 295 -2.87 17.32 5.65
N LYS A 296 -2.17 18.40 6.01
CA LYS A 296 -2.27 19.02 7.34
C LYS A 296 -3.39 20.03 7.45
N LEU A 297 -4.23 20.16 6.42
CA LEU A 297 -5.42 20.99 6.44
C LEU A 297 -6.39 20.45 7.50
N HIS A 298 -6.59 21.24 8.54
CA HIS A 298 -7.49 20.95 9.62
C HIS A 298 -8.86 21.55 9.31
N SER A 299 -9.89 20.71 9.22
CA SER A 299 -11.26 21.19 9.12
C SER A 299 -11.59 21.97 10.38
N PHE A 300 -11.84 23.27 10.22
CA PHE A 300 -12.10 24.18 11.32
C PHE A 300 -13.35 25.00 11.02
N VAL A 301 -14.31 25.01 11.95
CA VAL A 301 -15.60 25.70 11.76
C VAL A 301 -15.47 27.16 12.18
N GLY A 302 -16.01 28.06 11.36
CA GLY A 302 -16.12 29.48 11.70
C GLY A 302 -15.11 30.39 11.01
N THR A 303 -14.09 29.88 10.32
CA THR A 303 -13.17 30.67 9.48
C THR A 303 -13.26 30.25 8.01
N ASP A 304 -12.85 31.13 7.08
CA ASP A 304 -12.60 30.81 5.66
C ASP A 304 -11.09 30.75 5.34
N LEU A 305 -10.25 30.80 6.37
CA LEU A 305 -8.80 30.55 6.28
C LEU A 305 -8.51 29.05 6.25
N ASP A 306 -7.46 28.68 5.52
CA ASP A 306 -6.85 27.36 5.59
C ASP A 306 -6.08 27.25 6.91
N VAL A 307 -6.36 26.21 7.69
CA VAL A 307 -5.74 25.98 9.01
C VAL A 307 -4.84 24.77 8.94
N TRP A 308 -3.54 24.93 9.21
CA TRP A 308 -2.57 23.83 9.18
C TRP A 308 -2.14 23.37 10.57
N LYS A 309 -2.17 22.04 10.79
CA LYS A 309 -1.82 21.37 12.05
C LYS A 309 -0.76 20.26 11.81
N PRO A 310 0.52 20.43 12.20
CA PRO A 310 1.57 19.42 11.96
C PRO A 310 1.45 18.13 12.78
N GLY A 311 0.60 18.07 13.82
CA GLY A 311 0.48 16.93 14.73
C GLY A 311 -0.40 17.28 15.92
N ASN A 312 -0.41 16.47 16.98
CA ASN A 312 -1.25 16.75 18.16
C ASN A 312 -0.63 17.78 19.12
N THR A 313 -0.36 18.98 18.60
CA THR A 313 0.22 20.09 19.36
C THR A 313 -0.75 21.28 19.45
N GLY A 314 -0.44 22.27 20.29
CA GLY A 314 -1.29 23.44 20.54
C GLY A 314 -1.19 24.52 19.46
N GLU A 315 -0.15 24.48 18.64
CA GLU A 315 0.20 25.54 17.69
C GLU A 315 -0.56 25.40 16.37
N ARG A 316 -0.98 26.52 15.79
CA ARG A 316 -1.68 26.55 14.50
C ARG A 316 -1.13 27.65 13.62
N VAL A 317 -1.16 27.39 12.32
CA VAL A 317 -0.88 28.39 11.28
C VAL A 317 -2.12 28.50 10.42
N ALA A 318 -2.64 29.71 10.28
CA ALA A 318 -3.84 29.97 9.49
C ALA A 318 -3.53 30.99 8.39
N GLY A 319 -4.05 30.76 7.19
CA GLY A 319 -3.73 31.57 6.03
C GLY A 319 -4.51 31.17 4.79
N TRP A 320 -3.96 31.49 3.63
CA TRP A 320 -4.44 31.01 2.34
C TRP A 320 -3.29 30.93 1.34
N TYR A 321 -3.40 30.02 0.39
CA TYR A 321 -2.49 29.96 -0.75
C TYR A 321 -3.08 30.72 -1.97
N SER A 322 -2.30 31.62 -2.54
CA SER A 322 -2.60 32.37 -3.77
C SER A 322 -1.89 31.71 -4.95
N LYS A 323 -2.65 30.99 -5.77
CA LYS A 323 -2.13 30.28 -6.95
C LYS A 323 -1.60 31.22 -8.03
N THR A 324 -2.25 32.36 -8.24
CA THR A 324 -1.85 33.34 -9.27
C THR A 324 -0.50 33.96 -9.00
N GLU A 325 -0.14 34.06 -7.72
CA GLU A 325 1.10 34.66 -7.26
C GLU A 325 2.12 33.60 -6.79
N ASN A 326 1.74 32.31 -6.84
CA ASN A 326 2.46 31.21 -6.20
C ASN A 326 2.94 31.56 -4.77
N ALA A 327 2.03 32.12 -3.98
CA ALA A 327 2.35 32.77 -2.72
C ALA A 327 1.47 32.26 -1.57
N LEU A 328 2.08 31.96 -0.44
CA LEU A 328 1.42 31.56 0.78
C LEU A 328 1.26 32.77 1.70
N TYR A 329 0.03 33.16 1.97
CA TYR A 329 -0.31 34.27 2.86
C TYR A 329 -0.67 33.73 4.24
N ILE A 330 0.18 33.99 5.23
CA ILE A 330 0.00 33.57 6.61
C ILE A 330 -0.66 34.70 7.39
N ALA A 331 -1.92 34.49 7.74
CA ALA A 331 -2.74 35.45 8.43
C ALA A 331 -2.44 35.46 9.95
N GLU A 332 -2.36 34.28 10.56
CA GLU A 332 -2.20 34.13 12.01
C GLU A 332 -1.23 32.99 12.38
N LEU A 333 -0.49 33.18 13.48
CA LEU A 333 0.29 32.15 14.18
C LEU A 333 -0.21 32.07 15.62
N TYR A 334 -0.55 30.86 16.07
CA TYR A 334 -1.03 30.63 17.44
C TYR A 334 -0.04 29.78 18.22
N ARG A 335 0.29 30.23 19.44
CA ARG A 335 1.21 29.56 20.37
C ARG A 335 0.54 28.45 21.19
N ASP A 336 -0.77 28.52 21.40
CA ASP A 336 -1.50 27.63 22.31
C ASP A 336 -2.92 27.32 21.82
N HIS A 337 -3.47 26.21 22.33
CA HIS A 337 -4.74 25.63 21.92
C HIS A 337 -5.95 26.52 22.24
N ASP A 338 -6.01 27.01 23.48
CA ASP A 338 -7.16 27.74 24.01
C ASP A 338 -7.33 29.10 23.32
N ARG A 339 -6.24 29.70 22.89
CA ARG A 339 -6.25 30.99 22.21
C ARG A 339 -6.79 30.88 20.78
N TYR A 340 -6.42 29.86 20.01
CA TYR A 340 -6.92 29.74 18.64
C TYR A 340 -8.40 29.33 18.62
N GLU A 341 -8.88 28.45 19.51
CA GLU A 341 -10.30 28.05 19.51
C GLU A 341 -11.26 29.23 19.71
N ARG A 342 -10.84 30.25 20.46
CA ARG A 342 -11.64 31.46 20.73
C ARG A 342 -11.52 32.53 19.64
N ASP A 343 -10.34 32.65 19.04
CA ASP A 343 -10.00 33.78 18.15
C ASP A 343 -10.15 33.42 16.67
N LEU A 344 -9.68 32.24 16.25
CA LEU A 344 -9.66 31.81 14.85
C LEU A 344 -11.06 31.80 14.20
N PRO A 345 -12.16 31.40 14.86
CA PRO A 345 -13.51 31.49 14.27
C PRO A 345 -13.95 32.93 13.93
N LYS A 346 -13.25 33.95 14.44
CA LYS A 346 -13.56 35.37 14.19
C LYS A 346 -12.74 35.96 13.06
N GLN A 347 -11.67 35.27 12.65
CA GLN A 347 -10.78 35.74 11.59
C GLN A 347 -11.30 35.28 10.23
N LYS A 348 -11.49 36.22 9.31
CA LYS A 348 -11.85 35.94 7.93
C LYS A 348 -10.82 36.52 6.97
N ARG A 349 -10.68 35.91 5.80
CA ARG A 349 -9.77 36.37 4.74
C ARG A 349 -9.98 37.85 4.39
N LYS A 350 -11.24 38.32 4.38
CA LYS A 350 -11.60 39.73 4.12
C LYS A 350 -11.07 40.73 5.15
N ASP A 351 -10.67 40.27 6.34
CA ASP A 351 -10.18 41.12 7.43
C ASP A 351 -8.69 41.45 7.27
N TYR A 352 -8.02 40.81 6.31
CA TYR A 352 -6.61 40.98 6.02
C TYR A 352 -6.42 41.71 4.69
N ASP A 353 -5.54 42.72 4.70
CA ASP A 353 -5.11 43.44 3.51
C ASP A 353 -3.78 42.83 3.01
N PRO A 354 -3.75 42.13 1.86
CA PRO A 354 -2.54 41.51 1.32
C PRO A 354 -1.37 42.48 1.12
N SER A 355 -1.65 43.77 0.86
CA SER A 355 -0.59 44.77 0.64
C SER A 355 0.24 45.07 1.89
N ARG A 356 -0.29 44.72 3.08
CA ARG A 356 0.39 44.90 4.37
C ARG A 356 1.22 43.68 4.78
N PHE A 357 1.19 42.62 3.99
CA PHE A 357 1.98 41.44 4.28
C PHE A 357 3.43 41.68 3.88
N VAL A 358 4.34 41.05 4.61
CA VAL A 358 5.76 41.13 4.34
C VAL A 358 6.29 39.75 3.98
N GLU A 359 7.19 39.70 3.00
CA GLU A 359 7.85 38.46 2.61
C GLU A 359 8.64 37.89 3.80
N TRP A 360 8.37 36.64 4.14
CA TRP A 360 9.18 35.87 5.07
C TRP A 360 10.28 35.16 4.30
N LYS A 361 11.51 35.50 4.65
CA LYS A 361 12.69 34.83 4.13
C LYS A 361 13.16 33.81 5.16
N PRO A 362 13.22 32.52 4.82
CA PRO A 362 13.83 31.53 5.71
C PRO A 362 15.29 31.94 5.95
N GLU A 363 15.66 32.17 7.22
CA GLU A 363 17.06 32.30 7.63
C GLU A 363 17.70 30.92 7.45
N SER A 364 18.28 30.66 6.27
CA SER A 364 18.99 29.42 5.89
C SER A 364 18.51 28.16 6.65
N VAL A 365 17.19 27.91 6.65
CA VAL A 365 16.61 26.81 7.46
C VAL A 365 17.02 25.44 6.91
N PHE A 366 17.63 25.42 5.72
CA PHE A 366 18.20 24.24 5.07
C PHE A 366 19.69 24.03 5.35
N SER A 367 20.34 24.86 6.18
CA SER A 367 21.75 24.69 6.56
C SER A 367 22.00 24.54 8.05
N ASP A 368 20.98 24.63 8.90
CA ASP A 368 21.18 24.30 10.31
C ASP A 368 21.12 22.78 10.48
N PRO A 369 22.21 22.12 10.90
CA PRO A 369 22.13 20.73 11.32
C PRO A 369 21.05 20.63 12.40
N MET A 370 20.30 19.52 12.40
CA MET A 370 19.37 19.16 13.48
C MET A 370 19.89 19.67 14.82
N THR A 371 19.05 20.36 15.59
CA THR A 371 19.44 20.77 16.94
C THR A 371 19.94 19.56 17.73
N GLU A 372 20.87 19.72 18.67
CA GLU A 372 21.38 18.56 19.44
C GLU A 372 20.24 17.79 20.13
N GLU A 373 19.15 18.46 20.50
CA GLU A 373 17.93 17.85 21.02
C GLU A 373 17.18 17.00 19.98
N GLU A 374 17.19 17.39 18.72
CA GLU A 374 16.63 16.63 17.59
C GLU A 374 17.56 15.51 17.14
N LYS A 375 18.88 15.71 17.18
CA LYS A 375 19.88 14.64 17.02
C LYS A 375 19.72 13.61 18.11
N GLU A 376 19.59 14.02 19.37
CA GLU A 376 19.31 13.12 20.49
C GLU A 376 17.93 12.46 20.35
N GLY A 377 16.92 13.17 19.87
CA GLY A 377 15.59 12.62 19.63
C GLY A 377 15.61 11.54 18.54
N ILE A 378 16.28 11.80 17.41
CA ILE A 378 16.45 10.85 16.32
C ILE A 378 17.38 9.71 16.73
N GLU A 379 18.44 9.96 17.51
CA GLU A 379 19.31 8.91 18.04
C GLU A 379 18.55 8.02 19.03
N ARG A 380 17.68 8.58 19.88
CA ARG A 380 16.77 7.81 20.75
C ARG A 380 15.78 6.98 19.92
N ILE A 381 15.26 7.52 18.82
CA ILE A 381 14.38 6.78 17.90
C ILE A 381 15.17 5.67 17.20
N LYS A 382 16.38 5.93 16.70
CA LYS A 382 17.26 4.91 16.08
C LYS A 382 17.62 3.80 17.07
N ILE A 383 17.95 4.16 18.31
CA ILE A 383 18.21 3.21 19.39
C ILE A 383 16.94 2.42 19.72
N ALA A 384 15.76 3.05 19.73
CA ALA A 384 14.49 2.38 19.97
C ALA A 384 14.11 1.44 18.81
N GLU A 385 14.34 1.84 17.56
CA GLU A 385 14.13 1.04 16.35
C GLU A 385 15.06 -0.19 16.36
N LYS A 386 16.35 0.02 16.66
CA LYS A 386 17.33 -1.07 16.80
C LYS A 386 16.94 -2.04 17.92
N ARG A 387 16.50 -1.52 19.07
CA ARG A 387 15.96 -2.36 20.16
C ARG A 387 14.68 -3.07 19.75
N ARG A 388 13.81 -2.46 18.95
CA ARG A 388 12.59 -3.10 18.43
C ARG A 388 12.95 -4.29 17.53
N ILE A 389 13.89 -4.10 16.61
CA ILE A 389 14.40 -5.17 15.73
C ILE A 389 15.03 -6.29 16.56
N GLU A 390 15.88 -5.98 17.55
CA GLU A 390 16.45 -6.99 18.46
C GLU A 390 15.38 -7.76 19.26
N VAL A 391 14.28 -7.08 19.65
CA VAL A 391 13.14 -7.71 20.33
C VAL A 391 12.33 -8.58 19.37
N GLU A 392 12.11 -8.14 18.14
CA GLU A 392 11.43 -8.91 17.09
C GLU A 392 12.21 -10.18 16.74
N GLU A 393 13.55 -10.10 16.63
CA GLU A 393 14.41 -11.27 16.42
C GLU A 393 14.35 -12.25 17.60
N LYS A 394 14.39 -11.74 18.84
CA LYS A 394 14.23 -12.57 20.05
C LYS A 394 12.85 -13.19 20.14
N LEU A 395 11.81 -12.47 19.73
CA LEU A 395 10.44 -12.97 19.70
C LEU A 395 10.29 -14.09 18.67
N ALA A 396 10.82 -13.91 17.45
CA ALA A 396 10.82 -14.93 16.42
C ALA A 396 11.59 -16.20 16.87
N ALA A 397 12.73 -16.03 17.55
CA ALA A 397 13.47 -17.15 18.14
C ALA A 397 12.65 -17.88 19.22
N ALA A 398 11.99 -17.14 20.12
CA ALA A 398 11.14 -17.71 21.16
C ALA A 398 9.90 -18.41 20.59
N GLU A 399 9.30 -17.89 19.52
CA GLU A 399 8.21 -18.54 18.80
C GLU A 399 8.64 -19.85 18.15
N GLY A 400 9.85 -19.88 17.57
CA GLY A 400 10.47 -21.10 17.05
C GLY A 400 10.69 -22.15 18.15
N GLU A 401 11.20 -21.75 19.31
CA GLU A 401 11.40 -22.64 20.46
C GLU A 401 10.07 -23.14 21.02
N LYS A 402 9.06 -22.27 21.16
CA LYS A 402 7.70 -22.65 21.56
C LYS A 402 7.10 -23.69 20.61
N LYS A 403 7.26 -23.52 19.30
CA LYS A 403 6.77 -24.48 18.31
C LYS A 403 7.46 -25.83 18.48
N ARG A 404 8.79 -25.84 18.65
CA ARG A 404 9.56 -27.08 18.90
C ARG A 404 9.12 -27.79 20.18
N LEU A 405 8.91 -27.05 21.26
CA LEU A 405 8.40 -27.62 22.53
C LEU A 405 6.99 -28.17 22.37
N HIS A 406 6.13 -27.52 21.58
CA HIS A 406 4.78 -28.00 21.30
C HIS A 406 4.81 -29.31 20.51
N GLU A 407 5.65 -29.42 19.48
CA GLU A 407 5.86 -30.66 18.72
C GLU A 407 6.40 -31.80 19.62
N GLN A 408 7.29 -31.49 20.56
CA GLN A 408 7.78 -32.47 21.54
C GLN A 408 6.68 -32.92 22.51
N LEU A 409 5.83 -31.99 22.97
CA LEU A 409 4.71 -32.31 23.84
C LEU A 409 3.71 -33.24 23.12
N GLU A 410 3.33 -32.93 21.88
CA GLU A 410 2.45 -33.79 21.08
C GLU A 410 3.05 -35.19 20.88
N ALA A 411 4.36 -35.29 20.64
CA ALA A 411 5.03 -36.58 20.50
C ALA A 411 4.97 -37.39 21.80
N MET A 412 5.22 -36.75 22.94
CA MET A 412 5.10 -37.39 24.25
C MET A 412 3.66 -37.81 24.58
N GLU A 413 2.67 -37.02 24.19
CA GLU A 413 1.26 -37.36 24.39
C GLU A 413 0.86 -38.60 23.57
N ARG A 414 1.32 -38.70 22.31
CA ARG A 414 1.11 -39.90 21.49
C ARG A 414 1.79 -41.14 22.09
N GLU A 415 3.02 -41.00 22.58
CA GLU A 415 3.74 -42.09 23.24
C GLU A 415 3.02 -42.55 24.51
N LYS A 416 2.50 -41.59 25.31
CA LYS A 416 1.69 -41.89 26.50
C LYS A 416 0.42 -42.66 26.14
N GLU A 417 -0.29 -42.26 25.08
CA GLU A 417 -1.48 -42.97 24.60
C GLU A 417 -1.15 -44.40 24.13
N GLU A 418 -0.04 -44.57 23.41
CA GLU A 418 0.44 -45.89 22.99
C GLU A 418 0.76 -46.79 24.19
N ILE A 419 1.47 -46.26 25.19
CA ILE A 419 1.78 -46.97 26.43
C ILE A 419 0.51 -47.35 27.18
N ALA A 420 -0.46 -46.43 27.29
CA ALA A 420 -1.74 -46.70 27.94
C ALA A 420 -2.52 -47.81 27.21
N GLY A 421 -2.51 -47.80 25.88
CA GLY A 421 -3.09 -48.88 25.06
C GLY A 421 -2.43 -50.23 25.33
N ARG A 422 -1.08 -50.28 25.34
CA ARG A 422 -0.32 -51.50 25.67
C ARG A 422 -0.60 -52.01 27.09
N LEU A 423 -0.72 -51.09 28.06
CA LEU A 423 -1.06 -51.45 29.44
C LEU A 423 -2.44 -52.13 29.50
N SER A 424 -3.45 -51.57 28.83
CA SER A 424 -4.80 -52.13 28.79
C SER A 424 -4.82 -53.54 28.16
N THR A 425 -4.05 -53.77 27.09
CA THR A 425 -3.90 -55.12 26.52
C THR A 425 -3.25 -56.11 27.48
N LEU A 426 -2.19 -55.72 28.17
CA LEU A 426 -1.50 -56.57 29.15
C LEU A 426 -2.40 -56.87 30.37
N GLU A 427 -3.20 -55.90 30.82
CA GLU A 427 -4.19 -56.12 31.88
C GLU A 427 -5.27 -57.14 31.44
N GLY A 428 -5.72 -57.06 30.19
CA GLY A 428 -6.66 -58.03 29.61
C GLY A 428 -6.06 -59.44 29.51
N GLU A 429 -4.80 -59.56 29.08
CA GLU A 429 -4.09 -60.85 29.04
C GLU A 429 -3.89 -61.43 30.45
N ARG A 430 -3.49 -60.59 31.42
CA ARG A 430 -3.35 -61.00 32.82
C ARG A 430 -4.67 -61.51 33.39
N ALA A 431 -5.80 -60.87 33.07
CA ALA A 431 -7.12 -61.32 33.50
C ALA A 431 -7.49 -62.69 32.90
N ARG A 432 -7.22 -62.91 31.60
CA ARG A 432 -7.44 -64.22 30.94
C ARG A 432 -6.59 -65.32 31.57
N LEU A 433 -5.30 -65.06 31.78
CA LEU A 433 -4.40 -66.03 32.41
C LEU A 433 -4.84 -66.37 33.83
N ALA A 434 -5.37 -65.41 34.59
CA ALA A 434 -5.91 -65.65 35.92
C ALA A 434 -7.17 -66.56 35.89
N GLU A 435 -8.04 -66.38 34.89
CA GLU A 435 -9.23 -67.23 34.69
C GLU A 435 -8.85 -68.65 34.26
N GLU A 436 -7.86 -68.77 33.36
CA GLU A 436 -7.30 -70.07 32.95
C GLU A 436 -6.61 -70.79 34.11
N GLN A 437 -5.85 -70.07 34.93
CA GLN A 437 -5.24 -70.62 36.13
C GLN A 437 -6.30 -71.11 37.14
N ALA A 438 -7.40 -70.38 37.31
CA ALA A 438 -8.49 -70.79 38.20
C ALA A 438 -9.23 -72.04 37.69
N THR A 439 -9.46 -72.14 36.38
CA THR A 439 -10.06 -73.35 35.78
C THR A 439 -9.13 -74.55 35.89
N LEU A 440 -7.83 -74.39 35.63
CA LEU A 440 -6.83 -75.45 35.82
C LEU A 440 -6.71 -75.90 37.29
N GLN A 441 -6.79 -74.97 38.26
CA GLN A 441 -6.82 -75.34 39.67
C GLN A 441 -8.06 -76.17 40.02
N LYS A 442 -9.22 -75.83 39.46
CA LYS A 442 -10.44 -76.60 39.67
C LYS A 442 -10.35 -78.00 39.05
N THR A 443 -9.86 -78.12 37.82
CA THR A 443 -9.70 -79.44 37.18
C THR A 443 -8.66 -80.30 37.88
N LEU A 444 -7.58 -79.70 38.39
CA LEU A 444 -6.61 -80.39 39.23
C LEU A 444 -7.28 -80.95 40.48
N HIS A 445 -8.08 -80.14 41.17
CA HIS A 445 -8.82 -80.58 42.36
C HIS A 445 -9.79 -81.74 42.05
N GLU A 446 -10.56 -81.65 40.96
CA GLU A 446 -11.46 -82.73 40.52
C GLU A 446 -10.69 -84.02 40.17
N LEU A 447 -9.49 -83.91 39.59
CA LEU A 447 -8.63 -85.06 39.31
C LEU A 447 -8.05 -85.67 40.59
N GLU A 448 -7.65 -84.84 41.56
CA GLU A 448 -7.20 -85.29 42.88
C GLU A 448 -8.31 -86.07 43.61
N GLU A 449 -9.53 -85.54 43.64
CA GLU A 449 -10.69 -86.23 44.22
C GLU A 449 -10.97 -87.57 43.51
N ARG A 450 -10.94 -87.60 42.17
CA ARG A 450 -11.10 -88.83 41.39
C ARG A 450 -9.99 -89.84 41.69
N HIS A 451 -8.74 -89.38 41.81
CA HIS A 451 -7.60 -90.23 42.14
C HIS A 451 -7.75 -90.81 43.55
N GLU A 452 -8.14 -90.00 44.54
CA GLU A 452 -8.43 -90.49 45.89
C GLU A 452 -9.58 -91.50 45.92
N ALA A 453 -10.66 -91.25 45.16
CA ALA A 453 -11.78 -92.18 45.05
C ALA A 453 -11.36 -93.53 44.41
N LEU A 454 -10.53 -93.50 43.37
CA LEU A 454 -9.95 -94.70 42.75
C LEU A 454 -9.02 -95.43 43.72
N ALA A 455 -8.13 -94.72 44.41
CA ALA A 455 -7.25 -95.29 45.42
C ALA A 455 -8.04 -95.92 46.58
N ALA A 456 -9.13 -95.29 47.01
CA ALA A 456 -10.05 -95.85 48.01
C ALA A 456 -10.76 -97.12 47.50
N GLN A 457 -11.21 -97.14 46.24
CA GLN A 457 -11.74 -98.36 45.62
C GLN A 457 -10.69 -99.47 45.57
N GLU A 458 -9.44 -99.18 45.21
CA GLU A 458 -8.36 -100.16 45.19
C GLU A 458 -8.05 -100.71 46.59
N ARG A 459 -7.95 -99.85 47.62
CA ARG A 459 -7.80 -100.28 49.02
C ARG A 459 -8.97 -101.18 49.46
N ALA A 460 -10.21 -100.84 49.09
CA ALA A 460 -11.36 -101.69 49.38
C ALA A 460 -11.29 -103.05 48.66
N ARG A 461 -10.80 -103.09 47.41
CA ARG A 461 -10.58 -104.33 46.64
C ARG A 461 -9.50 -105.22 47.24
N GLN A 462 -8.48 -104.64 47.88
CA GLN A 462 -7.44 -105.42 48.56
C GLN A 462 -8.03 -106.33 49.66
N GLY A 463 -9.18 -105.97 50.26
CA GLY A 463 -9.92 -106.78 51.22
C GLY A 463 -10.92 -107.81 50.64
N TRP A 464 -11.08 -107.91 49.31
CA TRP A 464 -12.06 -108.83 48.71
C TRP A 464 -11.55 -110.29 48.61
N SER A 465 -12.44 -111.26 48.81
CA SER A 465 -12.20 -112.68 48.59
C SER A 465 -12.06 -113.03 47.09
N LEU A 466 -11.37 -114.14 46.78
CA LEU A 466 -10.99 -114.54 45.42
C LEU A 466 -12.18 -114.63 44.44
N LEU A 467 -13.30 -115.20 44.89
CA LEU A 467 -14.54 -115.34 44.11
C LEU A 467 -15.16 -113.99 43.73
N ARG A 468 -15.08 -113.01 44.64
CA ARG A 468 -15.66 -111.68 44.44
C ARG A 468 -14.87 -110.86 43.43
N ARG A 469 -13.55 -111.06 43.35
CA ARG A 469 -12.66 -110.44 42.34
C ARG A 469 -12.92 -110.99 40.94
N LEU A 470 -13.07 -112.31 40.81
CA LEU A 470 -13.38 -112.98 39.53
C LEU A 470 -14.74 -112.53 38.97
N SER A 471 -15.76 -112.42 39.83
CA SER A 471 -17.08 -111.90 39.43
C SER A 471 -17.00 -110.48 38.88
N TRP A 472 -16.27 -109.57 39.54
CA TRP A 472 -16.16 -108.19 39.07
C TRP A 472 -15.45 -108.06 37.70
N ALA A 473 -14.44 -108.89 37.45
CA ALA A 473 -13.70 -108.88 36.18
C ALA A 473 -14.55 -109.36 34.99
N LEU A 474 -15.51 -110.25 35.22
CA LEU A 474 -16.34 -110.84 34.17
C LEU A 474 -17.54 -109.97 33.76
N PHE A 475 -17.99 -109.04 34.60
CA PHE A 475 -19.21 -108.24 34.37
C PHE A 475 -18.95 -106.75 34.08
N ARG A 476 -17.71 -106.37 33.82
CA ARG A 476 -17.36 -105.00 33.45
C ARG A 476 -17.60 -104.78 31.94
N LYS A 477 -18.78 -104.28 31.58
CA LYS A 477 -18.97 -103.53 30.33
C LYS A 477 -18.68 -102.06 30.59
#